data_AF-A0A4Y3UPV2-F1
#
_entry.id   AF-A0A4Y3UPV2-F1
#
_cell.length_a   1.000
_cell.length_b   1.000
_cell.length_c   1.000
_cell.angle_alpha   90.00
_cell.angle_beta   90.00
_cell.angle_gamma   90.00
#
_symmetry.space_group_name_H-M   'P 1'
#
loop_
_entity.id
_entity.type
_entity.pdbx_description
1 polymer ?
#
loop_
_entity_poly.entity_id
_entity_poly.type
_entity_poly.pdbx_seq_one_letter_code
_entity_poly.pdbx_strand_id
1 'polypeptide(L)'
;MTTPDRSTFRSRRPRVNAIVALIIAVAGLALGALFLGVTERDDAVLWPAVVFLVLSLVSAVIGILGFRVARGGEGAAALAAPIRVLSVLAFVIGAGGAVLGVASGVSQGSFAAVSVGFLPFLLSLSIMLQGALLYGAAEHSA
;
A
#
# COMPACT_ATOMS: atom_id res chain seq x y z
N MET A 1 5.65 13.05 38.29
CA MET A 1 5.91 13.18 36.84
C MET A 1 5.76 11.80 36.20
N THR A 2 4.58 11.50 35.64
CA THR A 2 4.38 10.30 34.85
C THR A 2 5.00 10.52 33.47
N THR A 3 6.09 9.83 33.19
CA THR A 3 6.62 9.70 31.83
C THR A 3 5.48 9.23 30.92
N PRO A 4 5.16 9.96 29.83
CA PRO A 4 4.17 9.46 28.88
C PRO A 4 4.73 8.16 28.29
N ASP A 5 4.05 7.07 28.61
CA ASP A 5 4.42 5.73 28.17
C ASP A 5 4.50 5.70 26.64
N ARG A 6 5.72 5.57 26.12
CA ARG A 6 6.02 5.58 24.68
C ARG A 6 5.33 4.42 23.95
N SER A 7 4.86 3.39 24.66
CA SER A 7 4.01 2.32 24.12
C SER A 7 2.70 2.87 23.55
N THR A 8 2.15 3.91 24.17
CA THR A 8 0.85 4.53 23.85
C THR A 8 0.88 5.34 22.55
N PHE A 9 2.05 5.85 22.15
CA PHE A 9 2.20 6.68 20.95
C PHE A 9 2.21 5.85 19.66
N ARG A 10 2.57 4.55 19.73
CA ARG A 10 2.65 3.66 18.55
C ARG A 10 1.33 2.92 18.23
N SER A 11 0.40 2.78 19.18
CA SER A 11 -0.80 1.95 19.02
C SER A 11 -2.13 2.71 18.82
N ARG A 12 -2.18 4.04 19.01
CA ARG A 12 -3.47 4.76 19.21
C ARG A 12 -4.14 5.43 18.00
N ARG A 13 -3.65 5.32 16.77
CA ARG A 13 -4.30 6.00 15.62
C ARG A 13 -4.61 5.12 14.40
N PRO A 14 -5.33 4.01 14.56
CA PRO A 14 -5.82 3.22 13.44
C PRO A 14 -6.68 4.05 12.47
N ARG A 15 -7.38 5.10 12.95
CA ARG A 15 -8.09 6.06 12.08
C ARG A 15 -7.18 6.88 11.19
N VAL A 16 -6.06 7.39 11.72
CA VAL A 16 -5.12 8.20 10.91
C VAL A 16 -4.47 7.31 9.86
N ASN A 17 -4.06 6.10 10.26
CA ASN A 17 -3.49 5.13 9.34
C ASN A 17 -4.49 4.76 8.22
N ALA A 18 -5.76 4.56 8.57
CA ALA A 18 -6.82 4.32 7.60
C ALA A 18 -7.02 5.48 6.60
N ILE A 19 -7.00 6.72 7.10
CA ILE A 19 -7.10 7.92 6.26
C ILE A 19 -5.91 8.02 5.31
N VAL A 20 -4.69 7.81 5.80
CA VAL A 20 -3.47 7.85 4.98
C VAL A 20 -3.51 6.76 3.90
N ALA A 21 -3.94 5.54 4.26
CA ALA A 21 -4.12 4.45 3.31
C ALA A 21 -5.12 4.77 2.19
N LEU A 22 -6.22 5.46 2.53
CA LEU A 22 -7.21 5.89 1.54
C LEU A 22 -6.71 7.04 0.67
N ILE A 23 -6.00 8.02 1.23
CA ILE A 23 -5.39 9.10 0.44
C ILE A 23 -4.42 8.51 -0.59
N ILE A 24 -3.58 7.56 -0.16
CA ILE A 24 -2.66 6.85 -1.05
C ILE A 24 -3.41 6.02 -2.09
N ALA A 25 -4.51 5.38 -1.72
CA ALA A 25 -5.33 4.65 -2.68
C ALA A 25 -5.93 5.57 -3.76
N VAL A 26 -6.48 6.71 -3.37
CA VAL A 26 -7.09 7.67 -4.31
C VAL A 26 -6.03 8.30 -5.21
N ALA A 27 -4.92 8.77 -4.64
CA ALA A 27 -3.80 9.30 -5.41
C ALA A 27 -3.22 8.22 -6.34
N GLY A 28 -3.12 6.99 -5.83
CA GLY A 28 -2.63 5.83 -6.56
C GLY A 28 -3.50 5.49 -7.77
N LEU A 29 -4.83 5.51 -7.60
CA LEU A 29 -5.79 5.30 -8.71
C LEU A 29 -5.69 6.39 -9.77
N ALA A 30 -5.58 7.66 -9.34
CA ALA A 30 -5.44 8.79 -10.28
C ALA A 30 -4.14 8.69 -11.09
N LEU A 31 -3.02 8.38 -10.43
CA LEU A 31 -1.73 8.16 -11.09
C LEU A 31 -1.72 6.90 -11.97
N GLY A 32 -2.33 5.81 -11.52
CA GLY A 32 -2.46 4.60 -12.32
C GLY A 32 -3.28 4.81 -13.59
N ALA A 33 -4.38 5.57 -13.51
CA ALA A 33 -5.16 5.98 -14.68
C ALA A 33 -4.34 6.88 -15.61
N LEU A 34 -3.54 7.80 -15.07
CA LEU A 34 -2.61 8.62 -15.85
C LEU A 34 -1.60 7.73 -16.59
N PHE A 35 -1.01 6.74 -15.91
CA PHE A 35 -0.05 5.81 -16.53
C PHE A 35 -0.69 4.96 -17.62
N LEU A 36 -1.94 4.52 -17.46
CA LEU A 36 -2.70 3.89 -18.56
C LEU A 36 -2.88 4.83 -19.76
N GLY A 37 -3.03 6.14 -19.54
CA GLY A 37 -3.01 7.10 -20.65
C GLY A 37 -1.64 7.23 -21.33
N VAL A 38 -0.55 6.91 -20.63
CA VAL A 38 0.81 6.89 -21.20
C VAL A 38 1.07 5.62 -22.00
N THR A 39 0.38 4.50 -21.69
CA THR A 39 0.61 3.24 -22.40
C THR A 39 0.27 3.31 -23.88
N GLU A 40 -0.60 4.24 -24.29
CA GLU A 40 -0.84 4.51 -25.72
C GLU A 40 0.41 4.97 -26.49
N ARG A 41 1.44 5.44 -25.78
CA ARG A 41 2.71 5.93 -26.34
C ARG A 41 3.92 5.07 -25.98
N ASP A 42 3.84 4.32 -24.88
CA ASP A 42 4.94 3.48 -24.38
C ASP A 42 4.37 2.23 -23.69
N ASP A 43 4.35 1.11 -24.43
CA ASP A 43 3.86 -0.18 -23.94
C ASP A 43 4.67 -0.70 -22.74
N ALA A 44 5.92 -0.25 -22.55
CA ALA A 44 6.74 -0.64 -21.40
C ALA A 44 6.12 -0.22 -20.05
N VAL A 45 5.24 0.78 -20.07
CA VAL A 45 4.57 1.35 -18.89
C VAL A 45 3.33 0.55 -18.48
N LEU A 46 2.80 -0.33 -19.34
CA LEU A 46 1.54 -1.04 -19.09
C LEU A 46 1.58 -1.88 -17.82
N TRP A 47 2.60 -2.73 -17.68
CA TRP A 47 2.74 -3.60 -16.51
C TRP A 47 2.95 -2.81 -15.21
N PRO A 48 3.86 -1.81 -15.17
CA PRO A 48 3.94 -0.88 -14.04
C PRO A 48 2.59 -0.25 -13.67
N ALA A 49 1.83 0.22 -14.66
CA ALA A 49 0.53 0.87 -14.44
C ALA A 49 -0.49 -0.10 -13.82
N VAL A 50 -0.59 -1.32 -14.34
CA VAL A 50 -1.48 -2.36 -13.81
C VAL A 50 -1.13 -2.72 -12.37
N VAL A 51 0.16 -2.96 -12.08
CA VAL A 51 0.60 -3.25 -10.71
C VAL A 51 0.27 -2.08 -9.77
N PHE A 52 0.50 -0.85 -10.22
CA PHE A 52 0.22 0.34 -9.44
C PHE A 52 -1.27 0.47 -9.08
N LEU A 53 -2.16 0.16 -10.02
CA LEU A 53 -3.61 0.12 -9.78
C LEU A 53 -3.99 -0.98 -8.78
N VAL A 54 -3.43 -2.19 -8.93
CA VAL A 54 -3.67 -3.30 -7.99
C VAL A 54 -3.24 -2.90 -6.58
N LEU A 55 -2.05 -2.32 -6.42
CA LEU A 55 -1.56 -1.84 -5.12
C LEU A 55 -2.45 -0.74 -4.55
N SER A 56 -2.97 0.16 -5.39
CA SER A 56 -3.90 1.21 -4.96
C SER A 56 -5.20 0.63 -4.40
N LEU A 57 -5.73 -0.42 -5.03
CA LEU A 57 -6.89 -1.15 -4.52
C LEU A 57 -6.58 -1.84 -3.18
N VAL A 58 -5.41 -2.47 -3.06
CA VAL A 58 -4.97 -3.08 -1.79
C VAL A 58 -4.86 -2.02 -0.68
N SER A 59 -4.33 -0.83 -0.99
CA SER A 59 -4.28 0.30 -0.07
C SER A 59 -5.69 0.72 0.40
N ALA A 60 -6.67 0.77 -0.52
CA ALA A 60 -8.05 1.08 -0.16
C ALA A 60 -8.64 0.04 0.81
N VAL A 61 -8.40 -1.25 0.56
CA VAL A 61 -8.85 -2.34 1.44
C VAL A 61 -8.21 -2.20 2.82
N ILE A 62 -6.91 -1.95 2.91
CA ILE A 62 -6.22 -1.70 4.18
C ILE A 62 -6.81 -0.49 4.91
N GLY A 63 -7.12 0.58 4.20
CA GLY A 63 -7.80 1.75 4.77
C GLY A 63 -9.18 1.41 5.35
N ILE A 64 -10.00 0.68 4.62
CA ILE A 64 -11.34 0.23 5.07
C ILE A 64 -11.20 -0.66 6.31
N LEU A 65 -10.28 -1.63 6.29
CA LEU A 65 -10.01 -2.50 7.44
C LEU A 65 -9.50 -1.70 8.64
N GLY A 66 -8.66 -0.70 8.42
CA GLY A 66 -8.19 0.21 9.47
C GLY A 66 -9.31 0.98 10.15
N PHE A 67 -10.34 1.40 9.41
CA PHE A 67 -11.54 1.98 10.02
C PHE A 67 -12.34 0.97 10.82
N ARG A 68 -12.43 -0.30 10.38
CA ARG A 68 -13.09 -1.36 11.16
C ARG A 68 -12.36 -1.62 12.47
N VAL A 69 -11.03 -1.73 12.45
CA VAL A 69 -10.19 -1.86 13.65
C VAL A 69 -10.40 -0.65 14.57
N ALA A 70 -10.42 0.57 14.01
CA ALA A 70 -10.62 1.79 14.79
C ALA A 70 -12.02 1.96 15.41
N ARG A 71 -13.00 1.16 14.99
CA ARG A 71 -14.35 1.13 15.57
C ARG A 71 -14.46 0.16 16.75
N GLY A 72 -13.44 -0.66 17.01
CA GLY A 72 -13.36 -1.49 18.22
C GLY A 72 -14.45 -2.55 18.37
N GLY A 73 -15.05 -3.02 17.26
CA GLY A 73 -16.05 -4.09 17.32
C GLY A 73 -15.42 -5.47 17.57
N GLU A 74 -16.22 -6.44 18.01
CA GLU A 74 -15.85 -7.83 18.39
C GLU A 74 -15.10 -8.64 17.30
N GLY A 75 -14.87 -8.09 16.12
CA GLY A 75 -14.09 -8.69 15.03
C GLY A 75 -12.70 -8.09 14.79
N ALA A 76 -12.24 -7.10 15.55
CA ALA A 76 -10.97 -6.41 15.27
C ALA A 76 -9.75 -7.35 15.31
N ALA A 77 -9.69 -8.25 16.30
CA ALA A 77 -8.63 -9.25 16.43
C ALA A 77 -8.63 -10.25 15.25
N ALA A 78 -9.81 -10.64 14.77
CA ALA A 78 -9.98 -11.55 13.63
C ALA A 78 -9.47 -10.94 12.30
N LEU A 79 -9.34 -9.61 12.23
CA LEU A 79 -8.80 -8.90 11.07
C LEU A 79 -7.27 -8.82 11.05
N ALA A 80 -6.58 -9.13 12.16
CA ALA A 80 -5.12 -9.01 12.25
C ALA A 80 -4.40 -9.92 11.23
N ALA A 81 -4.76 -11.21 11.18
CA ALA A 81 -4.15 -12.15 10.25
C ALA A 81 -4.38 -11.77 8.76
N PRO A 82 -5.62 -11.45 8.33
CA PRO A 82 -5.87 -10.92 6.99
C PRO A 82 -5.06 -9.66 6.65
N ILE A 83 -4.97 -8.69 7.56
CA ILE A 83 -4.21 -7.46 7.35
C ILE A 83 -2.73 -7.78 7.14
N ARG A 84 -2.15 -8.66 7.96
CA ARG A 84 -0.75 -9.08 7.83
C ARG A 84 -0.49 -9.74 6.47
N VAL A 85 -1.32 -10.70 6.09
CA VAL A 85 -1.18 -11.42 4.81
C VAL A 85 -1.30 -10.43 3.64
N LEU A 86 -2.31 -9.58 3.64
CA LEU A 86 -2.55 -8.60 2.58
C LEU A 86 -1.37 -7.63 2.43
N SER A 87 -0.75 -7.24 3.54
CA SER A 87 0.36 -6.28 3.57
C SER A 87 1.67 -6.89 3.08
N VAL A 88 1.92 -8.16 3.42
CA VAL A 88 3.06 -8.92 2.87
C VAL A 88 2.85 -9.16 1.38
N LEU A 89 1.64 -9.55 0.95
CA LEU A 89 1.33 -9.73 -0.46
C LEU A 89 1.50 -8.43 -1.24
N ALA A 90 1.05 -7.29 -0.69
CA ALA A 90 1.26 -5.99 -1.32
C ALA A 90 2.74 -5.73 -1.57
N PHE A 91 3.60 -5.97 -0.57
CA PHE A 91 5.04 -5.82 -0.72
C PHE A 91 5.62 -6.73 -1.81
N VAL A 92 5.26 -8.02 -1.81
CA VAL A 92 5.73 -8.97 -2.84
C VAL A 92 5.28 -8.55 -4.24
N ILE A 93 4.03 -8.12 -4.38
CA ILE A 93 3.47 -7.63 -5.65
C ILE A 93 4.22 -6.38 -6.12
N GLY A 94 4.48 -5.41 -5.24
CA GLY A 94 5.19 -4.19 -5.61
C GLY A 94 6.66 -4.41 -5.92
N ALA A 95 7.34 -5.28 -5.17
CA ALA A 95 8.72 -5.66 -5.47
C ALA A 95 8.82 -6.40 -6.82
N GLY A 96 7.95 -7.38 -7.05
CA GLY A 96 7.89 -8.10 -8.33
C GLY A 96 7.53 -7.19 -9.50
N GLY A 97 6.54 -6.33 -9.32
CA GLY A 97 6.15 -5.35 -10.33
C GLY A 97 7.22 -4.32 -10.64
N ALA A 98 8.03 -3.93 -9.64
CA ALA A 98 9.16 -3.03 -9.88
C ALA A 98 10.29 -3.70 -10.66
N VAL A 99 10.62 -4.95 -10.35
CA VAL A 99 11.58 -5.73 -11.15
C VAL A 99 11.10 -5.83 -12.59
N LEU A 100 9.83 -6.17 -12.81
CA LEU A 100 9.26 -6.27 -14.15
C LEU A 100 9.25 -4.93 -14.88
N GLY A 101 8.88 -3.84 -14.21
CA GLY A 101 8.85 -2.50 -14.79
C GLY A 101 10.22 -1.93 -15.13
N VAL A 102 11.22 -2.18 -14.26
CA VAL A 102 12.60 -1.81 -14.55
C VAL A 102 13.17 -2.64 -15.68
N ALA A 103 12.93 -3.95 -15.68
CA ALA A 103 13.38 -4.85 -16.75
C ALA A 103 12.75 -4.48 -18.09
N SER A 104 11.43 -4.20 -18.13
CA SER A 104 10.75 -3.77 -19.35
C SER A 104 11.31 -2.44 -19.86
N GLY A 105 11.48 -1.45 -18.97
CA GLY A 105 12.03 -0.15 -19.33
C GLY A 105 13.46 -0.23 -19.85
N VAL A 106 14.32 -1.03 -19.23
CA VAL A 106 15.70 -1.28 -19.72
C VAL A 106 15.68 -1.95 -21.08
N SER A 107 14.84 -2.98 -21.27
CA SER A 107 14.77 -3.72 -22.54
C SER A 107 14.31 -2.85 -23.72
N GLN A 108 13.52 -1.82 -23.47
CA GLN A 108 12.98 -0.91 -24.48
C GLN A 108 13.72 0.43 -24.54
N GLY A 109 14.76 0.63 -23.73
CA GLY A 109 15.51 1.89 -23.67
C GLY A 109 14.72 3.09 -23.13
N SER A 110 13.62 2.85 -22.40
CA SER A 110 12.73 3.88 -21.87
C SER A 110 13.09 4.23 -20.43
N PHE A 111 13.73 5.38 -20.25
CA PHE A 111 14.01 5.93 -18.91
C PHE A 111 12.73 6.21 -18.11
N ALA A 112 11.66 6.63 -18.81
CA ALA A 112 10.37 6.87 -18.20
C ALA A 112 9.78 5.57 -17.62
N ALA A 113 9.80 4.47 -18.37
CA ALA A 113 9.31 3.19 -17.89
C ALA A 113 10.12 2.63 -16.71
N VAL A 114 11.45 2.80 -16.72
CA VAL A 114 12.30 2.46 -15.55
C VAL A 114 11.87 3.25 -14.32
N SER A 115 11.68 4.56 -14.47
CA SER A 115 11.28 5.45 -13.37
C SER A 115 9.89 5.09 -12.82
N VAL A 116 8.92 4.85 -13.71
CA VAL A 116 7.57 4.42 -13.32
C VAL A 116 7.59 3.03 -12.68
N GLY A 117 8.48 2.14 -13.13
CA GLY A 117 8.70 0.82 -12.53
C GLY A 117 9.10 0.86 -11.06
N PHE A 118 9.82 1.88 -10.60
CA PHE A 118 10.17 2.02 -9.18
C PHE A 118 8.99 2.48 -8.29
N LEU A 119 7.97 3.12 -8.85
CA LEU A 119 6.85 3.66 -8.08
C LEU A 119 6.00 2.58 -7.38
N PRO A 120 5.65 1.44 -8.04
CA PRO A 120 5.03 0.29 -7.38
C PRO A 120 5.77 -0.19 -6.13
N PHE A 121 7.11 -0.19 -6.15
CA PHE A 121 7.89 -0.59 -4.98
C PHE A 121 7.69 0.37 -3.80
N LEU A 122 7.82 1.68 -4.03
CA LEU A 122 7.61 2.71 -3.00
C LEU A 122 6.19 2.68 -2.42
N LEU A 123 5.21 2.49 -3.31
CA LEU A 123 3.81 2.35 -2.91
C LEU A 123 3.62 1.11 -2.04
N SER A 124 4.16 -0.04 -2.45
CA SER A 124 4.04 -1.29 -1.69
C SER A 124 4.71 -1.25 -0.32
N LEU A 125 5.85 -0.56 -0.20
CA LEU A 125 6.52 -0.34 1.09
C LEU A 125 5.65 0.49 2.02
N SER A 126 5.01 1.54 1.49
CA SER A 126 4.09 2.40 2.24
C SER A 126 2.87 1.62 2.73
N ILE A 127 2.28 0.79 1.86
CA ILE A 127 1.14 -0.07 2.16
C ILE A 127 1.52 -1.11 3.23
N MET A 128 2.69 -1.75 3.08
CA MET A 128 3.21 -2.73 4.05
C MET A 128 3.39 -2.10 5.43
N LEU A 129 3.97 -0.90 5.49
CA LEU A 129 4.17 -0.18 6.76
C LEU A 129 2.85 0.14 7.44
N GLN A 130 1.86 0.64 6.69
CA GLN A 130 0.52 0.92 7.21
C GLN A 130 -0.16 -0.36 7.69
N GLY A 131 -0.02 -1.44 6.92
CA GLY A 131 -0.43 -2.77 7.29
C GLY A 131 0.13 -3.27 8.61
N ALA A 132 1.45 -3.15 8.80
CA ALA A 132 2.13 -3.52 10.04
C ALA A 132 1.64 -2.70 11.25
N LEU A 133 1.42 -1.39 11.06
CA LEU A 133 0.87 -0.52 12.10
C LEU A 133 -0.57 -0.89 12.46
N LEU A 134 -1.41 -1.26 11.48
CA LEU A 134 -2.77 -1.75 11.73
C LEU A 134 -2.78 -3.11 12.39
N TYR A 135 -1.90 -4.03 11.98
CA TYR A 135 -1.73 -5.33 12.59
C TYR A 135 -1.40 -5.19 14.07
N GLY A 136 -0.41 -4.36 14.41
CA GLY A 136 -0.06 -4.08 15.81
C GLY A 136 -1.24 -3.49 16.59
N ALA A 137 -2.02 -2.58 16.00
CA ALA A 137 -3.21 -2.03 16.66
C ALA A 137 -4.33 -3.08 16.86
N ALA A 138 -4.53 -3.97 15.91
CA ALA A 138 -5.53 -5.04 15.98
C ALA A 138 -5.19 -6.10 17.02
N GLU A 139 -3.91 -6.48 17.13
CA GLU A 139 -3.42 -7.47 18.11
C GLU A 139 -3.50 -6.94 19.56
N HIS A 140 -3.26 -5.65 19.80
CA HIS A 140 -3.37 -5.04 21.14
C HIS A 140 -4.81 -4.64 21.53
N SER A 141 -5.77 -4.78 20.61
CA SER A 141 -7.20 -4.54 20.88
C SER A 141 -7.95 -5.84 21.21
N ALA A 142 -7.27 -6.99 21.13
CA ALA A 142 -7.74 -8.31 21.54
C ALA A 142 -7.47 -8.54 23.03
#